data_AF-G8JXS0-F1
#
_entry.id   AF-G8JXS0-F1
#
_cell.length_a   1.000
_cell.length_b   1.000
_cell.length_c   1.000
_cell.angle_alpha   90.00
_cell.angle_beta   90.00
_cell.angle_gamma   90.00
#
_symmetry.space_group_name_H-M   'P 1'
#
loop_
_entity.id
_entity.type
_entity.pdbx_description
1 polymer ?
#
loop_
_entity_poly.entity_id
_entity_poly.type
_entity_poly.pdbx_seq_one_letter_code
_entity_poly.pdbx_strand_id
1 'polypeptide(L)'
;MKLQSILLYVAAYGGGRVLGMPSREHYQLASGEMTPFPEWLSELTGLSQWPESDPPYIPLETIDLSIVPDYKPYREGECHLNPPESCSFDCYKCLAFDDIHTCSKLTQTFDDGPSGATSLLLDHLRHKTTFFNLGYNIVRNPSVYQRMLAEGHLVGTHTWSHPFLPSLTNEQIVAQLEWSVWAMNATGNHLPRWFRPPYGGIDNRVRAIARQFGLTTVLWDHDSFDWMLQSPEFSRTEQQIYDDVAEWIHGGTGIVLEHDGHERTVRIGIQVNNMIGHNQMTIAECAGGQDYLNSLPRFSRNSNPSSSLSSPNNPNNPFNGASAKDKT
;
A
#
# COMPACT_ATOMS: atom_id res chain seq x y z
N MET A 1 31.00 -9.42 -16.20
CA MET A 1 29.79 -10.20 -16.57
C MET A 1 29.01 -10.51 -15.30
N LYS A 2 27.67 -10.42 -15.37
CA LYS A 2 26.63 -10.39 -14.31
C LYS A 2 26.37 -9.00 -13.70
N LEU A 3 25.65 -8.12 -14.44
CA LEU A 3 24.17 -7.89 -14.49
C LEU A 3 23.73 -7.09 -13.24
N GLN A 4 23.38 -5.80 -13.23
CA GLN A 4 22.59 -4.94 -14.15
C GLN A 4 21.20 -5.51 -14.43
N SER A 5 20.26 -5.36 -13.49
CA SER A 5 18.79 -5.40 -13.63
C SER A 5 18.24 -5.17 -12.22
N ILE A 6 17.44 -4.14 -11.96
CA ILE A 6 15.99 -4.32 -11.75
C ILE A 6 15.19 -3.03 -12.06
N LEU A 7 15.84 -1.91 -12.39
CA LEU A 7 15.13 -0.63 -12.66
C LEU A 7 15.04 -0.17 -14.09
N LEU A 8 15.59 -0.93 -15.04
CA LEU A 8 15.47 -0.59 -16.45
C LEU A 8 14.29 -1.25 -17.17
N TYR A 9 13.46 -2.06 -16.48
CA TYR A 9 12.50 -2.92 -17.18
C TYR A 9 11.08 -2.38 -17.39
N VAL A 10 10.73 -1.18 -16.88
CA VAL A 10 9.34 -0.64 -17.02
C VAL A 10 9.26 0.70 -17.80
N ALA A 11 10.36 1.40 -18.10
CA ALA A 11 10.27 2.79 -18.58
C ALA A 11 11.11 3.18 -19.82
N ALA A 12 11.56 2.23 -20.65
CA ALA A 12 12.21 2.56 -21.91
C ALA A 12 11.70 1.66 -23.06
N TYR A 13 11.38 2.29 -24.19
CA TYR A 13 10.85 1.74 -25.46
C TYR A 13 9.32 1.76 -25.66
N GLY A 14 8.77 2.97 -25.69
CA GLY A 14 7.79 3.30 -26.72
C GLY A 14 8.51 3.54 -28.06
N GLY A 15 8.27 2.67 -29.05
CA GLY A 15 8.63 2.91 -30.45
C GLY A 15 9.31 1.73 -31.18
N GLY A 16 8.53 0.97 -31.95
CA GLY A 16 8.99 0.35 -33.20
C GLY A 16 9.29 -1.16 -33.23
N ARG A 17 8.34 -1.90 -33.86
CA ARG A 17 8.42 -3.24 -34.48
C ARG A 17 8.45 -4.50 -33.59
N VAL A 18 7.25 -5.06 -33.51
CA VAL A 18 6.81 -6.41 -33.14
C VAL A 18 7.77 -7.54 -33.56
N LEU A 19 8.40 -8.17 -32.56
CA LEU A 19 8.79 -9.58 -32.59
C LEU A 19 8.33 -10.20 -31.26
N GLY A 20 7.58 -11.30 -31.36
CA GLY A 20 6.62 -11.77 -30.36
C GLY A 20 7.12 -11.84 -28.91
N MET A 21 6.43 -11.11 -28.03
CA MET A 21 6.45 -11.34 -26.58
C MET A 21 5.89 -12.73 -26.27
N PRO A 22 6.43 -13.46 -25.28
CA PRO A 22 5.69 -14.54 -24.65
C PRO A 22 4.42 -13.93 -24.03
N SER A 23 3.28 -14.61 -24.16
CA SER A 23 1.97 -14.12 -23.74
C SER A 23 1.95 -13.63 -22.28
N ARG A 24 1.24 -12.53 -22.05
CA ARG A 24 0.66 -12.16 -20.74
C ARG A 24 -0.20 -13.32 -20.26
N GLU A 25 0.36 -14.24 -19.48
CA GLU A 25 -0.45 -15.16 -18.71
C GLU A 25 -1.00 -14.39 -17.52
N HIS A 26 -2.27 -14.02 -17.61
CA HIS A 26 -3.07 -13.79 -16.41
C HIS A 26 -3.04 -15.12 -15.64
N TYR A 27 -2.23 -15.20 -14.59
CA TYR A 27 -2.31 -16.32 -13.66
C TYR A 27 -3.64 -16.20 -12.93
N GLN A 28 -4.66 -16.86 -13.48
CA GLN A 28 -5.93 -17.09 -12.81
C GLN A 28 -5.69 -18.22 -11.81
N LEU A 29 -5.19 -17.85 -10.62
CA LEU A 29 -4.90 -18.81 -9.56
C LEU A 29 -6.19 -19.50 -9.13
N ALA A 30 -6.16 -20.81 -8.97
CA ALA A 30 -7.31 -21.57 -8.51
C ALA A 30 -7.64 -21.21 -7.05
N SER A 31 -8.91 -21.38 -6.66
CA SER A 31 -9.32 -21.18 -5.27
C SER A 31 -8.52 -22.11 -4.32
N GLY A 32 -7.85 -21.53 -3.33
CA GLY A 32 -7.08 -22.27 -2.33
C GLY A 32 -5.56 -22.34 -2.58
N GLU A 33 -5.08 -21.82 -3.70
CA GLU A 33 -3.64 -21.66 -3.95
C GLU A 33 -3.14 -20.31 -3.45
N MET A 34 -2.02 -20.31 -2.73
CA MET A 34 -1.33 -19.07 -2.35
C MET A 34 -0.61 -18.45 -3.55
N THR A 35 -0.40 -17.14 -3.52
CA THR A 35 0.51 -16.45 -4.46
C THR A 35 1.91 -17.06 -4.33
N PRO A 36 2.49 -17.59 -5.41
CA PRO A 36 3.87 -18.07 -5.38
C PRO A 36 4.84 -16.97 -4.95
N PHE A 37 5.85 -17.33 -4.16
CA PHE A 37 6.90 -16.38 -3.79
C PHE A 37 7.78 -16.09 -5.02
N PRO A 38 7.83 -14.85 -5.54
CA PRO A 38 8.43 -14.60 -6.84
C PRO A 38 9.96 -14.51 -6.77
N GLU A 39 10.63 -14.90 -7.86
CA GLU A 39 12.10 -14.94 -7.94
C GLU A 39 12.75 -13.58 -7.61
N TRP A 40 12.18 -12.47 -8.10
CA TRP A 40 12.70 -11.13 -7.81
C TRP A 40 12.69 -10.80 -6.31
N LEU A 41 11.72 -11.32 -5.56
CA LEU A 41 11.63 -11.10 -4.13
C LEU A 41 12.62 -12.00 -3.38
N SER A 42 12.87 -13.20 -3.89
CA SER A 42 13.95 -14.08 -3.41
C SER A 42 15.32 -13.44 -3.59
N GLU A 43 15.59 -12.84 -4.76
CA GLU A 43 16.84 -12.13 -5.02
C GLU A 43 17.03 -10.91 -4.10
N LEU A 44 15.93 -10.21 -3.79
CA LEU A 44 15.96 -9.03 -2.94
C LEU A 44 16.16 -9.37 -1.46
N THR A 45 15.47 -10.40 -0.97
CA THR A 45 15.37 -10.69 0.48
C THR A 45 16.24 -11.86 0.92
N GLY A 46 16.66 -12.72 -0.01
CA GLY A 46 17.28 -14.01 0.30
C GLY A 46 16.30 -15.06 0.85
N LEU A 47 15.01 -14.76 0.90
CA LEU A 47 13.97 -15.68 1.35
C LEU A 47 13.39 -16.48 0.19
N SER A 48 12.61 -17.52 0.50
CA SER A 48 11.96 -18.39 -0.50
C SER A 48 10.46 -18.60 -0.23
N GLN A 49 9.91 -17.91 0.76
CA GLN A 49 8.52 -18.01 1.17
C GLN A 49 8.06 -16.71 1.82
N TRP A 50 6.76 -16.43 1.74
CA TRP A 50 6.15 -15.31 2.43
C TRP A 50 6.34 -15.44 3.94
N PRO A 51 6.56 -14.34 4.67
CA PRO A 51 6.68 -14.41 6.12
C PRO A 51 5.35 -14.77 6.77
N GLU A 52 5.40 -15.17 8.03
CA GLU A 52 4.19 -15.30 8.85
C GLU A 52 3.72 -13.91 9.31
N SER A 53 3.00 -13.82 10.44
CA SER A 53 2.43 -12.56 10.91
C SER A 53 3.46 -11.49 11.30
N ASP A 54 4.70 -11.83 11.66
CA ASP A 54 5.75 -10.85 11.95
C ASP A 54 6.78 -10.83 10.81
N PRO A 55 6.67 -9.89 9.86
CA PRO A 55 7.54 -9.85 8.71
C PRO A 55 8.92 -9.28 9.07
N PRO A 56 10.02 -9.84 8.52
CA PRO A 56 11.35 -9.31 8.76
C PRO A 56 11.52 -7.95 8.10
N TYR A 57 12.19 -7.03 8.77
CA TYR A 57 12.61 -5.76 8.17
C TYR A 57 13.70 -5.98 7.11
N ILE A 58 13.44 -5.52 5.90
CA ILE A 58 14.39 -5.51 4.80
C ILE A 58 14.78 -4.06 4.48
N PRO A 59 16.02 -3.63 4.76
CA PRO A 59 16.42 -2.24 4.52
C PRO A 59 16.24 -1.82 3.06
N LEU A 60 15.52 -0.71 2.84
CA LEU A 60 15.35 -0.08 1.53
C LEU A 60 16.06 1.26 1.51
N GLU A 61 16.91 1.49 0.49
CA GLU A 61 17.66 2.76 0.33
C GLU A 61 16.74 3.99 0.21
N THR A 62 15.49 3.77 -0.21
CA THR A 62 14.48 4.83 -0.39
C THR A 62 13.81 5.23 0.92
N ILE A 63 14.04 4.48 2.01
CA ILE A 63 13.49 4.76 3.33
C ILE A 63 14.58 5.41 4.19
N ASP A 64 14.38 6.68 4.49
CA ASP A 64 15.17 7.47 5.41
C ASP A 64 14.47 7.50 6.78
N LEU A 65 15.01 6.76 7.73
CA LEU A 65 14.50 6.76 9.11
C LEU A 65 14.92 8.01 9.90
N SER A 66 15.91 8.78 9.43
CA SER A 66 16.40 9.97 10.13
C SER A 66 15.41 11.15 10.09
N ILE A 67 14.48 11.14 9.12
CA ILE A 67 13.40 12.14 9.02
C ILE A 67 12.15 11.77 9.82
N VAL A 68 12.12 10.57 10.43
CA VAL A 68 10.99 10.12 11.23
C VAL A 68 11.03 10.83 12.59
N PRO A 69 9.95 11.53 13.02
CA PRO A 69 9.92 12.19 14.31
C PRO A 69 10.18 11.25 15.48
N ASP A 70 10.94 11.70 16.47
CA ASP A 70 11.30 10.90 17.65
C ASP A 70 10.16 10.93 18.70
N TYR A 71 9.14 10.12 18.46
CA TYR A 71 8.07 9.83 19.42
C TYR A 71 8.20 8.40 19.96
N LYS A 72 7.80 8.19 21.21
CA LYS A 72 7.92 6.87 21.85
C LYS A 72 6.89 5.91 21.29
N PRO A 73 7.23 4.64 21.02
CA PRO A 73 6.23 3.62 20.80
C PRO A 73 5.28 3.50 22.00
N TYR A 74 4.00 3.25 21.74
CA TYR A 74 2.96 3.16 22.78
C TYR A 74 1.89 2.13 22.41
N ARG A 75 1.23 1.53 23.41
CA ARG A 75 0.09 0.63 23.20
C ARG A 75 -1.21 1.41 23.10
N GLU A 76 -2.22 0.82 22.49
CA GLU A 76 -3.55 1.42 22.38
C GLU A 76 -4.04 1.90 23.76
N GLY A 77 -4.52 3.15 23.82
CA GLY A 77 -4.97 3.81 25.05
C GLY A 77 -3.88 4.50 25.89
N GLU A 78 -2.59 4.34 25.59
CA GLU A 78 -1.48 4.98 26.32
C GLU A 78 -1.19 6.42 25.87
N CYS A 79 -2.23 7.23 25.73
CA CYS A 79 -2.21 8.57 25.12
C CYS A 79 -1.43 9.66 25.88
N HIS A 80 -0.79 9.33 27.00
CA HIS A 80 0.00 10.26 27.81
C HIS A 80 1.51 10.14 27.54
N LEU A 81 1.94 9.12 26.78
CA LEU A 81 3.36 8.85 26.54
C LEU A 81 4.00 9.84 25.57
N ASN A 82 3.22 10.39 24.65
CA ASN A 82 3.63 11.40 23.68
C ASN A 82 2.73 12.64 23.81
N PRO A 83 3.24 13.83 23.45
CA PRO A 83 2.44 15.04 23.50
C PRO A 83 1.45 15.10 22.31
N PRO A 84 0.40 15.94 22.35
CA PRO A 84 -0.59 16.06 21.27
C PRO A 84 -0.01 16.35 19.88
N GLU A 85 1.17 16.97 19.79
CA GLU A 85 1.91 17.25 18.56
C GLU A 85 2.41 15.98 17.85
N SER A 86 2.39 14.83 18.51
CA SER A 86 2.52 13.52 17.86
C SER A 86 1.41 13.24 16.85
N CYS A 87 0.30 13.99 16.93
CA CYS A 87 -0.86 13.90 16.05
C CYS A 87 -1.39 12.48 15.94
N SER A 88 -1.60 11.81 17.08
CA SER A 88 -2.26 10.51 17.12
C SER A 88 -3.76 10.64 16.82
N PHE A 89 -4.26 9.86 15.85
CA PHE A 89 -5.70 9.79 15.56
C PHE A 89 -6.44 8.98 16.61
N ASP A 90 -5.89 7.85 17.06
CA ASP A 90 -6.50 7.01 18.09
C ASP A 90 -6.69 7.77 19.41
N CYS A 91 -5.70 8.58 19.82
CA CYS A 91 -5.74 9.34 21.07
C CYS A 91 -6.48 10.68 20.99
N TYR A 92 -6.25 11.44 19.91
CA TYR A 92 -6.68 12.84 19.84
C TYR A 92 -7.57 13.15 18.65
N LYS A 93 -7.91 12.14 17.83
CA LYS A 93 -8.57 12.32 16.54
C LYS A 93 -7.84 13.33 15.65
N CYS A 94 -6.52 13.43 15.80
CA CYS A 94 -5.69 14.35 15.04
C CYS A 94 -5.54 13.87 13.59
N LEU A 95 -5.82 14.77 12.66
CA LEU A 95 -5.73 14.57 11.22
C LEU A 95 -4.58 15.41 10.67
N ALA A 96 -3.72 14.80 9.85
CA ALA A 96 -2.77 15.55 9.04
C ALA A 96 -3.47 16.14 7.81
N PHE A 97 -2.86 17.18 7.21
CA PHE A 97 -3.44 17.93 6.10
C PHE A 97 -3.74 17.09 4.85
N ASP A 98 -3.04 15.97 4.68
CA ASP A 98 -3.13 15.04 3.57
C ASP A 98 -3.87 13.73 3.93
N ASP A 99 -4.38 13.60 5.16
CA ASP A 99 -5.23 12.47 5.53
C ASP A 99 -6.62 12.64 4.91
N ILE A 100 -7.08 11.61 4.20
CA ILE A 100 -8.48 11.52 3.77
C ILE A 100 -9.30 10.94 4.93
N HIS A 101 -10.34 11.63 5.38
CA HIS A 101 -11.17 11.17 6.50
C HIS A 101 -12.68 11.31 6.25
N THR A 102 -13.07 12.04 5.20
CA THR A 102 -14.46 12.24 4.79
C THR A 102 -14.55 12.40 3.28
N CYS A 103 -15.75 12.29 2.72
CA CYS A 103 -16.04 12.40 1.31
C CYS A 103 -17.29 13.22 1.04
N SER A 104 -17.36 13.91 -0.10
CA SER A 104 -18.54 14.70 -0.51
C SER A 104 -19.78 13.86 -0.83
N LYS A 105 -19.69 12.54 -0.75
CA LYS A 105 -20.77 11.56 -0.83
C LYS A 105 -20.51 10.46 0.20
N LEU A 106 -21.58 9.81 0.65
CA LEU A 106 -21.49 8.59 1.45
C LEU A 106 -20.64 7.55 0.69
N THR A 107 -19.62 7.03 1.36
CA THR A 107 -18.64 6.12 0.77
C THR A 107 -18.40 4.94 1.72
N GLN A 108 -18.74 3.74 1.27
CA GLN A 108 -18.46 2.52 2.00
C GLN A 108 -17.00 2.10 1.82
N THR A 109 -16.38 1.60 2.88
CA THR A 109 -15.03 1.01 2.80
C THR A 109 -14.92 -0.23 3.67
N PHE A 110 -14.10 -1.19 3.26
CA PHE A 110 -14.01 -2.50 3.90
C PHE A 110 -12.57 -2.87 4.24
N ASP A 111 -12.34 -3.24 5.50
CA ASP A 111 -11.03 -3.61 6.04
C ASP A 111 -10.93 -5.13 6.32
N ASP A 112 -9.69 -5.61 6.49
CA ASP A 112 -9.28 -6.97 6.90
C ASP A 112 -9.35 -8.07 5.84
N GLY A 113 -9.99 -7.84 4.70
CA GLY A 113 -9.95 -8.76 3.57
C GLY A 113 -8.55 -8.95 2.93
N PRO A 114 -8.44 -9.73 1.84
CA PRO A 114 -9.47 -10.61 1.31
C PRO A 114 -9.66 -11.88 2.16
N SER A 115 -10.90 -12.32 2.30
CA SER A 115 -11.27 -13.58 2.94
C SER A 115 -12.21 -14.40 2.04
N GLY A 116 -12.56 -15.61 2.48
CA GLY A 116 -13.66 -16.36 1.84
C GLY A 116 -14.99 -15.61 1.92
N ALA A 117 -15.22 -14.84 2.99
CA ALA A 117 -16.43 -14.03 3.16
C ALA A 117 -16.48 -12.84 2.20
N THR A 118 -15.33 -12.28 1.80
CA THR A 118 -15.30 -11.17 0.84
C THR A 118 -15.96 -11.52 -0.50
N SER A 119 -15.88 -12.78 -0.94
CA SER A 119 -16.56 -13.20 -2.18
C SER A 119 -18.08 -13.02 -2.11
N LEU A 120 -18.68 -13.25 -0.94
CA LEU A 120 -20.11 -13.02 -0.72
C LEU A 120 -20.45 -11.53 -0.83
N LEU A 121 -19.58 -10.65 -0.31
CA LEU A 121 -19.76 -9.21 -0.44
C LEU A 121 -19.71 -8.77 -1.91
N LEU A 122 -18.70 -9.23 -2.67
CA LEU A 122 -18.54 -8.92 -4.09
C LEU A 122 -19.75 -9.33 -4.93
N ASP A 123 -20.39 -10.47 -4.63
CA ASP A 123 -21.60 -10.91 -5.33
C ASP A 123 -22.78 -9.90 -5.24
N HIS A 124 -22.80 -9.09 -4.17
CA HIS A 124 -23.87 -8.15 -3.86
C HIS A 124 -23.52 -6.70 -4.20
N LEU A 125 -22.26 -6.38 -4.40
CA LEU A 125 -21.86 -5.05 -4.85
C LEU A 125 -22.22 -4.85 -6.33
N ARG A 126 -22.81 -3.67 -6.63
CA ARG A 126 -23.22 -3.26 -7.99
C ARG A 126 -22.51 -2.00 -8.48
N HIS A 127 -21.56 -1.52 -7.69
CA HIS A 127 -20.75 -0.34 -7.94
C HIS A 127 -19.37 -0.56 -7.32
N LYS A 128 -18.43 0.30 -7.71
CA LYS A 128 -17.07 0.29 -7.16
C LYS A 128 -17.10 0.80 -5.73
N THR A 129 -16.23 0.22 -4.90
CA THR A 129 -16.01 0.61 -3.51
C THR A 129 -14.52 0.47 -3.22
N THR A 130 -14.11 0.72 -1.98
CA THR A 130 -12.69 0.64 -1.57
C THR A 130 -12.49 -0.43 -0.51
N PHE A 131 -11.51 -1.30 -0.76
CA PHE A 131 -11.05 -2.33 0.18
C PHE A 131 -9.65 -1.98 0.68
N PHE A 132 -9.38 -2.17 1.97
CA PHE A 132 -8.04 -2.10 2.53
C PHE A 132 -7.65 -3.49 3.00
N ASN A 133 -6.77 -4.13 2.26
CA ASN A 133 -6.47 -5.54 2.45
C ASN A 133 -5.16 -5.77 3.18
N LEU A 134 -5.14 -6.82 4.00
CA LEU A 134 -3.93 -7.30 4.66
C LEU A 134 -3.05 -8.02 3.65
N GLY A 135 -1.77 -7.67 3.58
CA GLY A 135 -0.81 -8.31 2.67
C GLY A 135 -0.75 -9.82 2.86
N TYR A 136 -0.80 -10.28 4.12
CA TYR A 136 -0.86 -11.70 4.47
C TYR A 136 -2.10 -12.40 3.87
N ASN A 137 -3.24 -11.71 3.84
CA ASN A 137 -4.47 -12.25 3.26
C ASN A 137 -4.46 -12.21 1.73
N ILE A 138 -3.85 -11.19 1.11
CA ILE A 138 -3.69 -11.08 -0.34
C ILE A 138 -2.96 -12.30 -0.90
N VAL A 139 -1.83 -12.67 -0.29
CA VAL A 139 -1.05 -13.82 -0.78
C VAL A 139 -1.76 -15.15 -0.51
N ARG A 140 -2.67 -15.22 0.47
CA ARG A 140 -3.42 -16.44 0.80
C ARG A 140 -4.73 -16.62 0.02
N ASN A 141 -5.34 -15.52 -0.42
CA ASN A 141 -6.60 -15.52 -1.14
C ASN A 141 -6.49 -14.76 -2.48
N PRO A 142 -5.52 -15.11 -3.35
CA PRO A 142 -5.21 -14.32 -4.53
C PRO A 142 -6.34 -14.26 -5.54
N SER A 143 -7.15 -15.32 -5.66
CA SER A 143 -8.30 -15.34 -6.59
C SER A 143 -9.37 -14.31 -6.19
N VAL A 144 -9.62 -14.14 -4.89
CA VAL A 144 -10.57 -13.14 -4.38
C VAL A 144 -10.02 -11.74 -4.58
N TYR A 145 -8.73 -11.53 -4.31
CA TYR A 145 -8.06 -10.26 -4.56
C TYR A 145 -8.10 -9.86 -6.05
N GLN A 146 -7.74 -10.78 -6.95
CA GLN A 146 -7.79 -10.54 -8.39
C GLN A 146 -9.21 -10.28 -8.88
N ARG A 147 -10.23 -10.93 -8.29
CA ARG A 147 -11.64 -10.66 -8.56
C ARG A 147 -12.02 -9.22 -8.20
N MET A 148 -11.60 -8.71 -7.04
CA MET A 148 -11.85 -7.31 -6.66
C MET A 148 -11.31 -6.33 -7.71
N LEU A 149 -10.06 -6.56 -8.15
CA LEU A 149 -9.42 -5.75 -9.17
C LEU A 149 -10.15 -5.84 -10.52
N ALA A 150 -10.57 -7.05 -10.93
CA ALA A 150 -11.26 -7.29 -12.18
C ALA A 150 -12.67 -6.64 -12.22
N GLU A 151 -13.34 -6.58 -11.08
CA GLU A 151 -14.63 -5.87 -10.91
C GLU A 151 -14.44 -4.34 -10.77
N GLY A 152 -13.19 -3.88 -10.73
CA GLY A 152 -12.82 -2.47 -10.77
C GLY A 152 -12.94 -1.75 -9.42
N HIS A 153 -12.99 -2.49 -8.32
CA HIS A 153 -12.90 -1.91 -6.98
C HIS A 153 -11.52 -1.32 -6.73
N LEU A 154 -11.46 -0.29 -5.89
CA LEU A 154 -10.19 0.26 -5.43
C LEU A 154 -9.65 -0.61 -4.30
N VAL A 155 -8.34 -0.89 -4.31
CA VAL A 155 -7.70 -1.67 -3.24
C VAL A 155 -6.49 -0.94 -2.69
N GLY A 156 -6.54 -0.59 -1.42
CA GLY A 156 -5.44 -0.05 -0.62
C GLY A 156 -4.79 -1.11 0.27
N THR A 157 -3.67 -0.74 0.89
CA THR A 157 -3.00 -1.59 1.89
C THR A 157 -3.57 -1.33 3.28
N HIS A 158 -3.72 -2.40 4.07
CA HIS A 158 -4.04 -2.35 5.49
C HIS A 158 -2.90 -2.91 6.36
N THR A 159 -1.64 -2.72 5.94
CA THR A 159 -0.44 -3.39 6.47
C THR A 159 -0.31 -4.85 6.05
N TRP A 160 0.71 -5.55 6.56
CA TRP A 160 0.93 -6.97 6.30
C TRP A 160 0.00 -7.83 7.15
N SER A 161 -0.05 -7.60 8.46
CA SER A 161 -0.66 -8.51 9.43
C SER A 161 -1.47 -7.85 10.54
N HIS A 162 -1.92 -6.60 10.34
CA HIS A 162 -2.82 -5.88 11.24
C HIS A 162 -2.25 -5.51 12.64
N PRO A 163 -0.97 -5.16 12.84
CA PRO A 163 -0.53 -4.67 14.15
C PRO A 163 -0.95 -3.21 14.38
N PHE A 164 -1.11 -2.84 15.66
CA PHE A 164 -1.22 -1.46 16.08
C PHE A 164 0.12 -0.73 15.88
N LEU A 165 0.25 -0.02 14.75
CA LEU A 165 1.52 0.55 14.30
C LEU A 165 2.23 1.46 15.31
N PRO A 166 1.55 2.29 16.13
CA PRO A 166 2.24 3.14 17.09
C PRO A 166 2.98 2.35 18.19
N SER A 167 2.66 1.07 18.41
CA SER A 167 3.38 0.20 19.35
C SER A 167 4.70 -0.36 18.81
N LEU A 168 4.94 -0.22 17.51
CA LEU A 168 6.08 -0.81 16.82
C LEU A 168 7.28 0.13 16.77
N THR A 169 8.48 -0.43 16.52
CA THR A 169 9.64 0.37 16.08
C THR A 169 9.45 0.90 14.66
N ASN A 170 10.25 1.88 14.24
CA ASN A 170 10.18 2.42 12.89
C ASN A 170 10.45 1.34 11.83
N GLU A 171 11.42 0.46 12.06
CA GLU A 171 11.78 -0.66 11.19
C GLU A 171 10.63 -1.66 11.05
N GLN A 172 9.93 -1.95 12.15
CA GLN A 172 8.75 -2.82 12.14
C GLN A 172 7.58 -2.20 11.38
N ILE A 173 7.36 -0.88 11.49
CA ILE A 173 6.35 -0.17 10.68
C ILE A 173 6.72 -0.28 9.20
N VAL A 174 8.00 -0.09 8.85
CA VAL A 174 8.50 -0.26 7.48
C VAL A 174 8.23 -1.68 6.99
N ALA A 175 8.56 -2.70 7.78
CA ALA A 175 8.32 -4.11 7.45
C ALA A 175 6.83 -4.39 7.16
N GLN A 176 5.93 -3.82 7.95
CA GLN A 176 4.50 -3.99 7.77
C GLN A 176 3.99 -3.39 6.45
N LEU A 177 4.51 -2.24 6.04
CA LEU A 177 4.10 -1.61 4.79
C LEU A 177 4.78 -2.23 3.57
N GLU A 178 6.08 -2.53 3.65
CA GLU A 178 6.86 -3.04 2.52
C GLU A 178 6.35 -4.42 2.04
N TRP A 179 6.11 -5.33 2.98
CA TRP A 179 5.64 -6.68 2.67
C TRP A 179 4.22 -6.67 2.09
N SER A 180 3.38 -5.75 2.57
CA SER A 180 2.04 -5.54 2.01
C SER A 180 2.11 -5.00 0.58
N VAL A 181 2.96 -3.99 0.32
CA VAL A 181 3.19 -3.44 -1.02
C VAL A 181 3.72 -4.51 -1.98
N TRP A 182 4.65 -5.36 -1.55
CA TRP A 182 5.19 -6.45 -2.36
C TRP A 182 4.17 -7.53 -2.67
N ALA A 183 3.31 -7.89 -1.72
CA ALA A 183 2.19 -8.80 -1.98
C ALA A 183 1.22 -8.23 -3.02
N MET A 184 0.83 -6.97 -2.89
CA MET A 184 -0.04 -6.30 -3.87
C MET A 184 0.58 -6.31 -5.28
N ASN A 185 1.89 -6.06 -5.38
CA ASN A 185 2.61 -6.13 -6.64
C ASN A 185 2.70 -7.56 -7.19
N ALA A 186 3.06 -8.53 -6.36
CA ALA A 186 3.21 -9.93 -6.78
C ALA A 186 1.88 -10.56 -7.22
N THR A 187 0.77 -10.24 -6.53
CA THR A 187 -0.54 -10.85 -6.77
C THR A 187 -1.39 -10.09 -7.78
N GLY A 188 -1.34 -8.75 -7.77
CA GLY A 188 -2.18 -7.88 -8.60
C GLY A 188 -1.44 -7.04 -9.64
N ASN A 189 -0.10 -7.05 -9.65
CA ASN A 189 0.71 -6.25 -10.56
C ASN A 189 0.39 -4.74 -10.51
N HIS A 190 0.21 -4.22 -9.30
CA HIS A 190 0.04 -2.79 -9.04
C HIS A 190 0.64 -2.40 -7.69
N LEU A 191 0.75 -1.10 -7.45
CA LEU A 191 1.26 -0.54 -6.19
C LEU A 191 0.17 0.30 -5.52
N PRO A 192 -0.09 0.08 -4.22
CA PRO A 192 -1.08 0.88 -3.51
C PRO A 192 -0.68 2.36 -3.48
N ARG A 193 -1.67 3.23 -3.64
CA ARG A 193 -1.57 4.64 -3.26
C ARG A 193 -2.24 4.91 -1.91
N TRP A 194 -3.18 4.06 -1.51
CA TRP A 194 -4.05 4.28 -0.37
C TRP A 194 -3.69 3.32 0.75
N PHE A 195 -3.66 3.83 1.97
CA PHE A 195 -3.30 3.09 3.17
C PHE A 195 -4.31 3.39 4.28
N ARG A 196 -4.76 2.35 4.96
CA ARG A 196 -5.51 2.50 6.21
C ARG A 196 -4.72 1.90 7.37
N PRO A 197 -4.48 2.64 8.45
CA PRO A 197 -3.84 2.09 9.64
C PRO A 197 -4.83 1.20 10.42
N PRO A 198 -4.44 -0.03 10.79
CA PRO A 198 -5.17 -0.86 11.76
C PRO A 198 -5.54 -0.06 13.00
N TYR A 199 -6.77 -0.24 13.50
CA TYR A 199 -7.32 0.44 14.68
C TYR A 199 -7.41 1.98 14.58
N GLY A 200 -7.14 2.57 13.41
CA GLY A 200 -6.89 4.01 13.32
C GLY A 200 -5.60 4.43 14.04
N GLY A 201 -4.73 3.46 14.38
CA GLY A 201 -3.48 3.65 15.08
C GLY A 201 -2.45 4.32 14.18
N ILE A 202 -2.46 5.65 14.17
CA ILE A 202 -1.55 6.44 13.35
C ILE A 202 -1.13 7.70 14.10
N ASP A 203 0.19 7.91 14.16
CA ASP A 203 0.84 9.11 14.64
C ASP A 203 1.75 9.69 13.54
N ASN A 204 2.50 10.74 13.87
CA ASN A 204 3.43 11.36 12.93
C ASN A 204 4.63 10.46 12.55
N ARG A 205 4.98 9.43 13.34
CA ARG A 205 5.99 8.44 12.93
C ARG A 205 5.46 7.59 11.79
N VAL A 206 4.26 7.03 11.98
CA VAL A 206 3.60 6.19 11.01
C VAL A 206 3.35 6.97 9.71
N ARG A 207 2.85 8.21 9.78
CA ARG A 207 2.67 9.07 8.59
C ARG A 207 3.98 9.35 7.87
N ALA A 208 5.05 9.66 8.60
CA ALA A 208 6.35 9.94 8.00
C ALA A 208 6.86 8.73 7.21
N ILE A 209 6.65 7.50 7.72
CA ILE A 209 7.05 6.27 7.03
C ILE A 209 6.11 6.00 5.83
N ALA A 210 4.80 6.05 6.02
CA ALA A 210 3.82 5.79 4.94
C ALA A 210 4.02 6.71 3.72
N ARG A 211 4.31 8.00 3.95
CA ARG A 211 4.60 8.96 2.87
C ARG A 211 5.82 8.59 2.03
N GLN A 212 6.82 7.93 2.62
CA GLN A 212 8.01 7.49 1.87
C GLN A 212 7.71 6.34 0.90
N PHE A 213 6.66 5.56 1.16
CA PHE A 213 6.08 4.61 0.20
C PHE A 213 5.15 5.27 -0.84
N GLY A 214 4.92 6.59 -0.75
CA GLY A 214 3.96 7.29 -1.59
C GLY A 214 2.50 7.03 -1.21
N LEU A 215 2.26 6.51 0.00
CA LEU A 215 0.94 6.19 0.50
C LEU A 215 0.26 7.43 1.09
N THR A 216 -1.04 7.56 0.81
CA THR A 216 -1.95 8.51 1.43
C THR A 216 -2.81 7.77 2.44
N THR A 217 -2.83 8.28 3.67
CA THR A 217 -3.65 7.75 4.76
C THR A 217 -5.13 8.00 4.51
N VAL A 218 -5.94 6.97 4.78
CA VAL A 218 -7.39 7.03 4.73
C VAL A 218 -7.96 6.58 6.06
N LEU A 219 -8.67 7.48 6.73
CA LEU A 219 -9.44 7.28 7.96
C LEU A 219 -10.93 7.31 7.61
N TRP A 220 -11.78 7.49 8.63
CA TRP A 220 -13.23 7.53 8.50
C TRP A 220 -13.82 8.60 9.43
N ASP A 221 -15.04 9.03 9.13
CA ASP A 221 -15.85 9.90 9.98
C ASP A 221 -17.08 9.19 10.56
N HIS A 222 -17.34 7.94 10.13
CA HIS A 222 -18.33 7.05 10.71
C HIS A 222 -17.77 5.64 10.91
N ASP A 223 -17.79 5.15 12.15
CA ASP A 223 -17.50 3.74 12.47
C ASP A 223 -18.85 3.01 12.58
N SER A 224 -19.04 1.96 11.78
CA SER A 224 -20.26 1.14 11.85
C SER A 224 -20.34 0.32 13.14
N PHE A 225 -19.20 0.08 13.80
CA PHE A 225 -19.05 -0.83 14.93
C PHE A 225 -19.48 -2.28 14.63
N ASP A 226 -19.47 -2.69 13.36
CA ASP A 226 -19.77 -4.06 12.93
C ASP A 226 -18.85 -5.11 13.60
N TRP A 227 -17.60 -4.75 13.84
CA TRP A 227 -16.60 -5.57 14.54
C TRP A 227 -17.03 -5.96 15.97
N MET A 228 -17.88 -5.16 16.64
CA MET A 228 -18.41 -5.49 17.97
C MET A 228 -19.34 -6.71 17.95
N LEU A 229 -19.85 -7.12 16.79
CA LEU A 229 -20.60 -8.39 16.65
C LEU A 229 -19.71 -9.62 16.84
N GLN A 230 -18.39 -9.45 16.78
CA GLN A 230 -17.43 -10.54 16.94
C GLN A 230 -16.67 -10.45 18.26
N SER A 231 -16.82 -9.34 18.99
CA SER A 231 -16.15 -9.14 20.26
C SER A 231 -16.86 -9.90 21.39
N PRO A 232 -16.13 -10.62 22.24
CA PRO A 232 -16.68 -11.17 23.47
C PRO A 232 -16.81 -10.12 24.58
N GLU A 233 -16.10 -8.99 24.48
CA GLU A 233 -16.00 -7.95 25.52
C GLU A 233 -17.00 -6.81 25.28
N PHE A 234 -17.27 -6.50 24.02
CA PHE A 234 -18.22 -5.48 23.58
C PHE A 234 -19.37 -6.15 22.86
N SER A 235 -20.60 -5.69 23.08
CA SER A 235 -21.77 -6.22 22.41
C SER A 235 -22.59 -5.09 21.81
N ARG A 236 -22.74 -5.14 20.49
CA ARG A 236 -23.71 -4.34 19.73
C ARG A 236 -24.61 -5.32 18.99
N THR A 237 -25.88 -4.98 18.83
CA THR A 237 -26.80 -5.75 17.99
C THR A 237 -26.75 -5.27 16.55
N GLU A 238 -27.14 -6.12 15.60
CA GLU A 238 -27.24 -5.73 14.19
C GLU A 238 -28.20 -4.54 14.00
N GLN A 239 -29.32 -4.54 14.75
CA GLN A 239 -30.29 -3.44 14.68
C GLN A 239 -29.70 -2.11 15.15
N GLN A 240 -28.91 -2.11 16.23
CA GLN A 240 -28.25 -0.88 16.68
C GLN A 240 -27.32 -0.34 15.59
N ILE A 241 -26.52 -1.20 14.96
CA ILE A 241 -25.65 -0.79 13.84
C ILE A 241 -26.47 -0.17 12.71
N TYR A 242 -27.59 -0.80 12.31
CA TYR A 242 -28.46 -0.24 11.27
C TYR A 242 -29.09 1.09 11.68
N ASP A 243 -29.48 1.26 12.93
CA ASP A 243 -30.06 2.52 13.43
C ASP A 243 -29.01 3.64 13.39
N ASP A 244 -27.76 3.35 13.79
CA ASP A 244 -26.66 4.32 13.76
C ASP A 244 -26.30 4.74 12.32
N VAL A 245 -26.24 3.76 11.41
CA VAL A 245 -25.98 4.01 9.98
C VAL A 245 -27.13 4.79 9.35
N ALA A 246 -28.39 4.46 9.68
CA ALA A 246 -29.56 5.18 9.17
C ALA A 246 -29.51 6.67 9.55
N GLU A 247 -29.12 6.98 10.79
CA GLU A 247 -28.95 8.36 11.23
C GLU A 247 -27.78 9.05 10.51
N TRP A 248 -26.64 8.38 10.36
CA TRP A 248 -25.49 8.94 9.63
C TRP A 248 -25.81 9.24 8.16
N ILE A 249 -26.57 8.38 7.48
CA ILE A 249 -26.98 8.56 6.08
C ILE A 249 -27.72 9.89 5.86
N HIS A 250 -28.46 10.40 6.86
CA HIS A 250 -29.13 11.71 6.76
C HIS A 250 -28.16 12.87 6.51
N GLY A 251 -26.88 12.75 6.90
CA GLY A 251 -25.85 13.73 6.61
C GLY A 251 -25.45 13.81 5.12
N GLY A 252 -25.62 12.72 4.36
CA GLY A 252 -25.38 12.67 2.91
C GLY A 252 -23.91 12.67 2.46
N THR A 253 -22.96 12.72 3.39
CA THR A 253 -21.51 12.77 3.14
C THR A 253 -20.76 11.92 4.16
N GLY A 254 -19.60 11.38 3.79
CA GLY A 254 -18.70 10.72 4.73
C GLY A 254 -18.11 9.41 4.22
N ILE A 255 -17.25 8.82 5.05
CA ILE A 255 -16.62 7.51 4.85
C ILE A 255 -17.03 6.64 6.03
N VAL A 256 -17.66 5.50 5.74
CA VAL A 256 -17.94 4.47 6.75
C VAL A 256 -16.85 3.40 6.79
N LEU A 257 -16.42 3.06 8.00
CA LEU A 257 -15.56 1.92 8.32
C LEU A 257 -16.42 0.67 8.58
N GLU A 258 -16.15 -0.37 7.79
CA GLU A 258 -16.70 -1.72 7.92
C GLU A 258 -15.62 -2.77 7.63
N HIS A 259 -15.89 -4.04 7.91
CA HIS A 259 -14.91 -5.12 7.79
C HIS A 259 -15.44 -6.28 6.95
N ASP A 260 -14.64 -6.76 5.99
CA ASP A 260 -14.99 -7.89 5.11
C ASP A 260 -14.20 -9.17 5.43
N GLY A 261 -13.45 -9.19 6.54
CA GLY A 261 -12.71 -10.36 7.01
C GLY A 261 -13.59 -11.54 7.46
N HIS A 262 -14.87 -11.30 7.81
CA HIS A 262 -15.75 -12.30 8.43
C HIS A 262 -17.18 -12.25 7.87
N GLU A 263 -17.85 -13.40 7.79
CA GLU A 263 -19.19 -13.49 7.17
C GLU A 263 -20.23 -12.63 7.89
N ARG A 264 -20.15 -12.53 9.22
CA ARG A 264 -21.11 -11.75 10.00
C ARG A 264 -21.04 -10.26 9.66
N THR A 265 -19.84 -9.69 9.56
CA THR A 265 -19.63 -8.28 9.20
C THR A 265 -19.92 -8.04 7.73
N VAL A 266 -19.60 -8.99 6.83
CA VAL A 266 -20.02 -8.93 5.42
C VAL A 266 -21.53 -8.81 5.26
N ARG A 267 -22.33 -9.52 6.07
CA ARG A 267 -23.81 -9.41 6.02
C ARG A 267 -24.29 -8.03 6.45
N ILE A 268 -23.63 -7.40 7.43
CA ILE A 268 -23.87 -5.99 7.78
C ILE A 268 -23.52 -5.11 6.59
N GLY A 269 -22.34 -5.30 6.00
CA GLY A 269 -21.86 -4.58 4.81
C GLY A 269 -22.85 -4.57 3.65
N ILE A 270 -23.44 -5.73 3.34
CA ILE A 270 -24.46 -5.86 2.30
C ILE A 270 -25.71 -5.04 2.64
N GLN A 271 -26.16 -5.09 3.90
CA GLN A 271 -27.34 -4.35 4.33
C GLN A 271 -27.10 -2.84 4.35
N VAL A 272 -25.95 -2.39 4.84
CA VAL A 272 -25.52 -0.98 4.81
C VAL A 272 -25.42 -0.49 3.36
N ASN A 273 -24.88 -1.31 2.45
CA ASN A 273 -24.83 -0.99 1.02
C ASN A 273 -26.23 -0.75 0.43
N ASN A 274 -27.22 -1.58 0.80
CA ASN A 274 -28.61 -1.41 0.38
C ASN A 274 -29.26 -0.13 0.94
N MET A 275 -28.87 0.28 2.16
CA MET A 275 -29.37 1.50 2.80
C MET A 275 -28.79 2.77 2.16
N ILE A 276 -27.48 2.78 1.88
CA ILE A 276 -26.80 3.93 1.24
C ILE A 276 -27.20 4.04 -0.25
N GLY A 277 -27.31 2.91 -0.94
CA GLY A 277 -27.53 2.85 -2.38
C GLY A 277 -26.25 3.00 -3.20
N HIS A 278 -26.37 3.16 -4.53
CA HIS A 278 -25.23 3.07 -5.46
C HIS A 278 -24.49 4.38 -5.74
N ASN A 279 -24.99 5.52 -5.24
CA ASN A 279 -24.37 6.84 -5.47
C ASN A 279 -23.21 7.09 -4.50
N GLN A 280 -22.21 6.20 -4.54
CA GLN A 280 -21.02 6.24 -3.71
C GLN A 280 -19.78 6.53 -4.56
N MET A 281 -18.63 6.73 -3.92
CA MET A 281 -17.35 6.96 -4.58
C MET A 281 -16.33 5.93 -4.09
N THR A 282 -15.32 5.63 -4.90
CA THR A 282 -14.08 5.10 -4.34
C THR A 282 -13.31 6.21 -3.63
N ILE A 283 -12.35 5.86 -2.77
CA ILE A 283 -11.51 6.86 -2.12
C ILE A 283 -10.69 7.68 -3.13
N ALA A 284 -10.26 7.08 -4.23
CA ALA A 284 -9.56 7.78 -5.30
C ALA A 284 -10.44 8.84 -5.97
N GLU A 285 -11.71 8.51 -6.27
CA GLU A 285 -12.69 9.45 -6.81
C GLU A 285 -12.99 10.59 -5.83
N CYS A 286 -13.17 10.25 -4.55
CA CYS A 286 -13.40 11.21 -3.47
C CYS A 286 -12.23 12.19 -3.30
N ALA A 287 -10.99 11.70 -3.37
CA ALA A 287 -9.79 12.52 -3.24
C ALA A 287 -9.39 13.24 -4.54
N GLY A 288 -10.06 12.98 -5.68
CA GLY A 288 -9.65 13.47 -6.99
C GLY A 288 -8.27 12.97 -7.44
N GLY A 289 -7.90 11.75 -6.99
CA GLY A 289 -6.59 11.15 -7.16
C GLY A 289 -6.53 10.03 -8.20
N GLN A 290 -5.38 9.39 -8.31
CA GLN A 290 -5.19 8.17 -9.09
C GLN A 290 -5.48 6.94 -8.22
N ASP A 291 -5.94 5.85 -8.83
CA ASP A 291 -6.22 4.61 -8.10
C ASP A 291 -4.94 4.01 -7.48
N TYR A 292 -3.84 4.00 -8.25
CA TYR A 292 -2.59 3.31 -7.91
C TYR A 292 -1.37 4.17 -8.25
N LEU A 293 -0.21 3.80 -7.70
CA LEU A 293 1.07 4.40 -8.10
C LEU A 293 1.57 3.79 -9.41
N ASN A 294 2.03 4.62 -10.34
CA ASN A 294 2.49 4.18 -11.67
C ASN A 294 3.88 3.50 -11.66
N SER A 295 4.65 3.62 -10.58
CA SER A 295 5.98 2.99 -10.41
C SER A 295 6.45 3.06 -8.96
N LEU A 296 7.26 2.08 -8.52
CA LEU A 296 7.98 2.13 -7.24
C LEU A 296 8.95 3.33 -7.22
N PRO A 297 9.33 3.86 -6.04
CA PRO A 297 10.46 4.78 -5.90
C PRO A 297 11.71 4.19 -6.56
N ARG A 298 12.44 5.00 -7.33
CA ARG A 298 13.60 4.52 -8.09
C ARG A 298 14.81 4.27 -7.20
N PHE A 299 15.47 3.13 -7.34
CA PHE A 299 16.80 2.88 -6.75
C PHE A 299 17.87 3.54 -7.63
N SER A 300 18.81 4.24 -7.00
CA SER A 300 19.98 4.80 -7.67
C SER A 300 21.22 4.36 -6.93
N ARG A 301 22.05 3.50 -7.55
CA ARG A 301 23.40 3.25 -7.03
C ARG A 301 24.22 4.52 -7.18
N ASN A 302 24.59 5.14 -6.06
CA ASN A 302 25.68 6.12 -6.06
C ASN A 302 26.98 5.42 -6.48
N SER A 303 27.57 5.94 -7.55
CA SER A 303 28.97 5.71 -7.88
C SER A 303 29.81 6.51 -6.87
N ASN A 304 30.62 5.82 -6.09
CA ASN A 304 31.59 6.48 -5.21
C ASN A 304 32.72 7.13 -6.03
N PRO A 305 33.33 8.20 -5.50
CA PRO A 305 34.10 9.17 -6.25
C PRO A 305 35.42 8.59 -6.73
N SER A 306 35.77 8.89 -7.98
CA SER A 306 37.04 8.55 -8.58
C SER A 306 38.21 9.09 -7.75
N SER A 307 38.92 8.18 -7.08
CA SER A 307 40.28 8.42 -6.61
C SER A 307 41.22 8.44 -7.82
N SER A 308 41.70 9.62 -8.16
CA SER A 308 42.80 9.81 -9.11
C SER A 308 44.10 9.29 -8.50
N LEU A 309 44.50 8.08 -8.87
CA LEU A 309 45.87 7.62 -8.74
C LEU A 309 46.54 7.62 -10.11
N SER A 310 47.45 8.58 -10.24
CA SER A 310 48.37 8.85 -11.33
C SER A 310 49.40 7.73 -11.56
N SER A 311 49.74 7.50 -12.84
CA SER A 311 51.10 7.35 -13.42
C SER A 311 51.19 6.19 -14.45
N PRO A 312 52.21 6.15 -15.33
CA PRO A 312 52.77 7.23 -16.15
C PRO A 312 52.96 6.82 -17.64
N ASN A 313 53.20 7.83 -18.48
CA ASN A 313 53.98 7.83 -19.73
C ASN A 313 53.90 6.64 -20.73
N ASN A 314 53.47 6.96 -21.96
CA ASN A 314 54.22 6.54 -23.14
C ASN A 314 54.20 7.64 -24.22
N PRO A 315 55.37 8.23 -24.57
CA PRO A 315 55.49 9.24 -25.61
C PRO A 315 55.63 8.57 -26.98
N ASN A 316 54.92 9.08 -28.00
CA ASN A 316 55.31 9.05 -29.42
C ASN A 316 54.16 9.58 -30.30
N ASN A 317 54.20 10.86 -30.66
CA ASN A 317 54.75 11.31 -31.95
C ASN A 317 54.26 12.75 -32.27
N PRO A 318 55.14 13.72 -32.62
CA PRO A 318 54.77 15.10 -32.88
C PRO A 318 54.70 15.44 -34.37
N PHE A 319 54.29 16.68 -34.62
CA PHE A 319 54.59 17.55 -35.77
C PHE A 319 53.44 17.89 -36.74
N ASN A 320 52.96 19.11 -36.56
CA ASN A 320 52.50 20.00 -37.61
C ASN A 320 53.60 21.05 -37.88
N GLY A 321 53.84 21.35 -39.17
CA GLY A 321 54.25 22.68 -39.63
C GLY A 321 55.70 22.84 -40.11
N ALA A 322 55.90 23.05 -41.42
CA ALA A 322 56.36 24.34 -41.95
C ALA A 322 56.39 24.37 -43.50
N SER A 323 56.40 25.59 -44.01
CA SER A 323 56.14 26.09 -45.35
C SER A 323 57.34 26.09 -46.32
N ALA A 324 57.01 26.09 -47.62
CA ALA A 324 57.64 26.79 -48.76
C ALA A 324 59.07 26.45 -49.27
N LYS A 325 59.12 26.28 -50.61
CA LYS A 325 60.04 26.82 -51.65
C LYS A 325 61.57 26.73 -51.36
N ASP A 326 62.43 26.26 -52.25
CA ASP A 326 62.58 26.73 -53.64
C ASP A 326 63.40 25.74 -54.50
N LYS A 327 63.31 25.93 -55.82
CA LYS A 327 64.02 25.16 -56.87
C LYS A 327 65.51 25.53 -56.94
N THR A 328 66.38 24.52 -57.09
CA THR A 328 67.30 24.36 -58.24
C THR A 328 67.99 23.01 -58.18
#